data_AF-A0A8H8IVP3-F1
#
_entry.id   AF-A0A8H8IVP3-F1
#
_cell.length_a   1.000
_cell.length_b   1.000
_cell.length_c   1.000
_cell.angle_alpha   90.00
_cell.angle_beta   90.00
_cell.angle_gamma   90.00
#
_symmetry.space_group_name_H-M   'P 1'
#
loop_
_entity.id
_entity.type
_entity.pdbx_description
1 polymer ?
#
loop_
_entity_poly.entity_id
_entity_poly.type
_entity_poly.pdbx_seq_one_letter_code
_entity_poly.pdbx_strand_id
1 'polypeptide(L)'
;MSTKHTARIKRSADPPAPTTFDVIDTSNLTDHLGLLNILIAIRPLLKETISSQSVLYTETLLSTGEDATKSFLDRICTTIPTISAVLGLAPRAYLSGFNTHSNIHELMTPGKISQYHERVAWVDPSSGDRYSRDQNIALSFDAKSLAHILFGLYDKMFANNNALVETLSLPSLAKIKSMVAVHYHQETLVALAHWAKRRCYVNNGDWDLVASTLLGLIENDPNQVFKNAYYEDICLHLHLYRIHTVDTLKQSWRPSIEADSSSQIFWDWPDVPPVVCVVITVPHRCFQPFFEDTRAGGRA
;
A
#
# COMPACT_ATOMS: atom_id res chain seq x y z
N MET A 1 20.49 61.21 7.95
CA MET A 1 21.34 60.01 8.07
C MET A 1 20.72 59.10 9.12
N SER A 2 20.05 58.02 8.71
CA SER A 2 19.46 57.04 9.62
C SER A 2 19.81 55.65 9.11
N THR A 3 20.79 55.04 9.76
CA THR A 3 21.35 53.73 9.42
C THR A 3 20.38 52.64 9.87
N LYS A 4 19.69 51.98 8.94
CA LYS A 4 18.91 50.78 9.25
C LYS A 4 19.88 49.62 9.48
N HIS A 5 20.04 49.21 10.73
CA HIS A 5 20.65 47.93 11.06
C HIS A 5 19.66 46.80 10.77
N THR A 6 19.84 46.16 9.61
CA THR A 6 19.18 44.90 9.29
C THR A 6 19.83 43.81 10.14
N ALA A 7 19.19 43.44 11.23
CA ALA A 7 19.57 42.26 12.02
C ALA A 7 19.35 41.02 11.15
N ARG A 8 20.42 40.55 10.51
CA ARG A 8 20.45 39.29 9.78
C ARG A 8 20.47 38.17 10.81
N ILE A 9 19.31 37.57 11.08
CA ILE A 9 19.21 36.35 11.89
C ILE A 9 20.07 35.29 11.19
N LYS A 10 21.24 35.00 11.73
CA LYS A 10 22.01 33.80 11.40
C LYS A 10 21.15 32.62 11.88
N ARG A 11 20.46 31.93 10.97
CA ARG A 11 19.99 30.58 11.25
C ARG A 11 21.22 29.75 11.63
N SER A 12 21.20 29.13 12.81
CA SER A 12 22.10 28.02 13.09
C SER A 12 21.92 27.02 11.95
N ALA A 13 23.03 26.57 11.37
CA ALA A 13 22.97 25.48 10.40
C ALA A 13 22.71 24.20 11.19
N ASP A 14 21.46 24.01 11.59
CA ASP A 14 21.03 22.74 12.16
C ASP A 14 21.28 21.67 11.07
N PRO A 15 21.84 20.51 11.44
CA PRO A 15 22.05 19.44 10.48
C PRO A 15 20.69 19.06 9.84
N PRO A 16 20.68 18.73 8.53
CA PRO A 16 19.44 18.33 7.87
C PRO A 16 18.82 17.14 8.59
N ALA A 17 17.48 17.12 8.67
CA ALA A 17 16.75 16.03 9.31
C ALA A 17 17.14 14.67 8.68
N PRO A 18 17.33 13.62 9.49
CA PRO A 18 17.70 12.31 8.97
C PRO A 18 16.62 11.76 8.05
N THR A 19 17.04 11.20 6.92
CA THR A 19 16.15 10.58 5.92
C THR A 19 16.15 9.06 5.98
N THR A 20 17.04 8.46 6.78
CA THR A 20 17.14 7.02 6.98
C THR A 20 17.39 6.69 8.46
N PHE A 21 16.88 5.53 8.90
CA PHE A 21 16.83 5.13 10.30
C PHE A 21 17.24 3.67 10.48
N ASP A 22 17.87 3.36 11.62
CA ASP A 22 18.15 1.98 12.02
C ASP A 22 16.92 1.32 12.65
N VAL A 23 16.12 2.08 13.39
CA VAL A 23 14.93 1.57 14.08
C VAL A 23 13.75 2.47 13.75
N ILE A 24 12.68 1.87 13.24
CA ILE A 24 11.40 2.55 13.05
C ILE A 24 10.36 1.73 13.80
N ASP A 25 9.58 2.39 14.65
CA ASP A 25 8.43 1.81 15.34
C ASP A 25 7.20 2.58 14.90
N THR A 26 6.25 1.88 14.27
CA THR A 26 5.01 2.50 13.78
C THR A 26 3.87 2.42 14.80
N SER A 27 4.11 1.79 15.95
CA SER A 27 3.06 1.40 16.90
C SER A 27 1.87 0.78 16.14
N ASN A 28 0.64 1.15 16.50
CA ASN A 28 -0.61 0.63 15.96
C ASN A 28 -1.03 1.24 14.61
N LEU A 29 -0.14 1.94 13.89
CA LEU A 29 -0.50 2.58 12.61
C LEU A 29 -0.98 1.57 11.56
N THR A 30 -0.58 0.30 11.69
CA THR A 30 -1.07 -0.81 10.88
C THR A 30 -2.60 -0.97 10.95
N ASP A 31 -3.22 -0.67 12.09
CA ASP A 31 -4.68 -0.77 12.28
C ASP A 31 -5.46 0.32 11.54
N HIS A 32 -4.77 1.39 11.11
CA HIS A 32 -5.37 2.54 10.46
C HIS A 32 -5.03 2.60 8.97
N LEU A 33 -3.77 2.32 8.61
CA LEU A 33 -3.27 2.47 7.25
C LEU A 33 -3.10 1.14 6.52
N GLY A 34 -3.25 0.01 7.21
CA GLY A 34 -2.99 -1.33 6.66
C GLY A 34 -1.51 -1.67 6.60
N LEU A 35 -1.19 -2.95 6.80
CA LEU A 35 0.18 -3.44 6.94
C LEU A 35 1.01 -3.18 5.68
N LEU A 36 0.48 -3.50 4.50
CA LEU A 36 1.23 -3.38 3.25
C LEU A 36 1.59 -1.93 2.90
N ASN A 37 0.67 -0.98 3.13
CA ASN A 37 0.96 0.45 2.93
C ASN A 37 2.11 0.92 3.82
N ILE A 38 2.12 0.50 5.10
CA ILE A 38 3.21 0.80 6.02
C ILE A 38 4.53 0.23 5.53
N LEU A 39 4.55 -1.05 5.16
CA LEU A 39 5.78 -1.69 4.73
C LEU A 39 6.35 -1.04 3.46
N ILE A 40 5.50 -0.71 2.48
CA ILE A 40 5.92 -0.04 1.24
C ILE A 40 6.44 1.37 1.51
N ALA A 41 5.73 2.16 2.34
CA ALA A 41 6.09 3.55 2.61
C ALA A 41 7.34 3.69 3.48
N ILE A 42 7.54 2.77 4.44
CA ILE A 42 8.61 2.85 5.43
C ILE A 42 9.89 2.16 4.96
N ARG A 43 9.80 1.15 4.09
CA ARG A 43 11.00 0.44 3.62
C ARG A 43 12.13 1.35 3.09
N PRO A 44 11.86 2.40 2.28
CA PRO A 44 12.90 3.33 1.82
C PRO A 44 13.57 4.14 2.94
N LEU A 45 12.94 4.24 4.10
CA LEU A 45 13.45 4.97 5.27
C LEU A 45 14.38 4.11 6.13
N LEU A 46 14.45 2.80 5.90
CA LEU A 46 15.38 1.93 6.62
C LEU A 46 16.77 2.01 5.96
N LYS A 47 17.81 2.10 6.78
CA LYS A 47 19.20 2.08 6.30
C LYS A 47 19.51 0.76 5.60
N GLU A 48 19.90 0.83 4.33
CA GLU A 48 20.25 -0.33 3.49
C GLU A 48 21.71 -0.79 3.62
N THR A 49 22.52 -0.11 4.44
CA THR A 49 23.92 -0.49 4.63
C THR A 49 24.03 -1.89 5.23
N ILE A 50 24.88 -2.75 4.67
CA ILE A 50 25.07 -4.15 5.09
C ILE A 50 25.44 -4.29 6.59
N SER A 51 26.11 -3.28 7.15
CA SER A 51 26.48 -3.23 8.58
C SER A 51 25.34 -2.78 9.49
N SER A 52 24.28 -2.16 8.94
CA SER A 52 23.10 -1.73 9.69
C SER A 52 22.19 -2.92 9.93
N GLN A 53 21.84 -3.14 11.19
CA GLN A 53 20.80 -4.10 11.59
C GLN A 53 19.45 -3.42 11.63
N SER A 54 19.06 -2.77 10.53
CA SER A 54 17.85 -1.96 10.51
C SER A 54 16.61 -2.81 10.75
N VAL A 55 15.69 -2.33 11.58
CA VAL A 55 14.46 -3.02 11.95
C VAL A 55 13.26 -2.07 11.92
N LEU A 56 12.17 -2.56 11.37
CA LEU A 56 10.85 -1.95 11.43
C LEU A 56 9.96 -2.76 12.37
N TYR A 57 9.37 -2.10 13.36
CA TYR A 57 8.35 -2.69 14.21
C TYR A 57 6.97 -2.22 13.77
N THR A 58 6.08 -3.18 13.56
CA THR A 58 4.65 -2.93 13.35
C THR A 58 3.86 -3.57 14.46
N GLU A 59 2.83 -2.89 14.97
CA GLU A 59 1.89 -3.44 15.94
C GLU A 59 0.48 -3.42 15.37
N THR A 60 -0.28 -4.46 15.68
CA THR A 60 -1.73 -4.43 15.58
C THR A 60 -2.32 -4.68 16.95
N LEU A 61 -3.45 -4.02 17.23
CA LEU A 61 -4.28 -4.28 18.39
C LEU A 61 -5.60 -4.93 18.00
N LEU A 62 -5.88 -5.08 16.70
CA LEU A 62 -7.15 -5.54 16.16
C LEU A 62 -6.99 -6.90 15.49
N SER A 63 -7.74 -7.89 15.95
CA SER A 63 -7.86 -9.16 15.23
C SER A 63 -8.66 -8.97 13.95
N THR A 64 -8.12 -9.40 12.82
CA THR A 64 -8.86 -9.53 11.55
C THR A 64 -9.50 -10.92 11.48
N GLY A 65 -10.79 -10.99 11.12
CA GLY A 65 -11.51 -12.25 10.94
C GLY A 65 -11.95 -12.94 12.24
N GLU A 66 -12.45 -14.17 12.10
CA GLU A 66 -12.95 -14.99 13.23
C GLU A 66 -11.81 -15.71 13.99
N ASP A 67 -10.66 -15.87 13.34
CA ASP A 67 -9.49 -16.60 13.85
C ASP A 67 -8.29 -15.66 13.95
N ALA A 68 -8.00 -15.18 15.17
CA ALA A 68 -6.88 -14.27 15.44
C ALA A 68 -5.52 -14.85 15.02
N THR A 69 -5.37 -16.19 14.96
CA THR A 69 -4.10 -16.83 14.56
C THR A 69 -3.82 -16.71 13.06
N LYS A 70 -4.84 -16.47 12.25
CA LYS A 70 -4.72 -16.27 10.79
C LYS A 70 -4.66 -14.80 10.38
N SER A 71 -5.07 -13.90 11.28
CA SER A 71 -5.14 -12.46 11.04
C SER A 71 -3.85 -11.86 10.45
N PHE A 72 -2.67 -12.35 10.83
CA PHE A 72 -1.41 -11.88 10.24
C PHE A 72 -1.28 -12.24 8.76
N LEU A 73 -1.55 -13.49 8.40
CA LEU A 73 -1.45 -13.97 7.02
C LEU A 73 -2.48 -13.29 6.11
N ASP A 74 -3.66 -13.00 6.66
CA ASP A 74 -4.70 -12.25 5.94
C ASP A 74 -4.24 -10.82 5.65
N ARG A 75 -3.56 -10.16 6.60
CA ARG A 75 -3.05 -8.78 6.45
C ARG A 75 -1.89 -8.64 5.45
N ILE A 76 -1.03 -9.65 5.30
CA ILE A 76 0.06 -9.63 4.30
C ILE A 76 -0.43 -9.96 2.88
N CYS A 77 -1.66 -10.46 2.73
CA CYS A 77 -2.30 -10.81 1.45
C CYS A 77 -1.51 -11.83 0.60
N THR A 78 -0.55 -12.56 1.15
CA THR A 78 0.24 -13.59 0.45
C THR A 78 0.98 -14.49 1.45
N THR A 79 2.00 -15.23 1.03
CA THR A 79 2.85 -16.02 1.92
C THR A 79 4.06 -15.21 2.40
N ILE A 80 4.58 -15.55 3.59
CA ILE A 80 5.75 -14.90 4.16
C ILE A 80 6.97 -14.90 3.21
N PRO A 81 7.33 -16.03 2.55
CA PRO A 81 8.45 -16.01 1.61
C PRO A 81 8.24 -15.06 0.44
N THR A 82 7.04 -15.04 -0.14
CA THR A 82 6.72 -14.19 -1.29
C THR A 82 6.78 -12.72 -0.92
N ILE A 83 6.12 -12.30 0.17
CA ILE A 83 6.15 -10.89 0.59
C ILE A 83 7.56 -10.46 1.00
N SER A 84 8.32 -11.37 1.62
CA SER A 84 9.71 -11.09 2.02
C SER A 84 10.63 -10.90 0.83
N ALA A 85 10.45 -11.70 -0.23
CA ALA A 85 11.21 -11.56 -1.46
C ALA A 85 10.87 -10.24 -2.17
N VAL A 86 9.58 -9.93 -2.30
CA VAL A 86 9.08 -8.72 -2.98
C VAL A 86 9.50 -7.44 -2.23
N LEU A 87 9.29 -7.38 -0.92
CA LEU A 87 9.61 -6.19 -0.11
C LEU A 87 11.08 -6.09 0.27
N GLY A 88 11.80 -7.20 0.34
CA GLY A 88 13.12 -7.24 0.96
C GLY A 88 13.09 -7.01 2.48
N LEU A 89 11.97 -7.38 3.12
CA LEU A 89 11.78 -7.39 4.56
C LEU A 89 11.10 -8.67 4.97
N ALA A 90 11.65 -9.39 5.94
CA ALA A 90 11.02 -10.57 6.50
C ALA A 90 10.57 -10.36 7.94
N PRO A 91 9.42 -10.93 8.33
CA PRO A 91 8.96 -10.93 9.70
C PRO A 91 9.78 -11.96 10.50
N ARG A 92 10.72 -11.47 11.33
CA ARG A 92 11.74 -12.28 12.02
C ARG A 92 11.15 -13.43 12.84
N ALA A 93 10.06 -13.19 13.56
CA ALA A 93 9.45 -14.20 14.41
C ALA A 93 8.92 -15.41 13.62
N TYR A 94 8.39 -15.16 12.42
CA TYR A 94 7.83 -16.21 11.57
C TYR A 94 8.89 -16.97 10.80
N LEU A 95 10.05 -16.36 10.50
CA LEU A 95 11.19 -17.07 9.92
C LEU A 95 11.93 -17.94 10.95
N SER A 96 12.10 -17.42 12.17
CA SER A 96 12.91 -18.08 13.21
C SER A 96 12.10 -19.05 14.09
N GLY A 97 10.77 -19.00 14.04
CA GLY A 97 9.89 -19.82 14.86
C GLY A 97 9.88 -19.44 16.35
N PHE A 98 10.53 -18.33 16.73
CA PHE A 98 10.51 -17.83 18.11
C PHE A 98 10.05 -16.38 18.17
N ASN A 99 9.32 -16.04 19.22
CA ASN A 99 8.94 -14.67 19.57
C ASN A 99 9.41 -14.37 21.00
N THR A 100 9.78 -13.12 21.26
CA THR A 100 10.15 -12.65 22.61
C THR A 100 8.93 -12.19 23.42
N HIS A 101 7.77 -12.04 22.77
CA HIS A 101 6.52 -11.65 23.40
C HIS A 101 5.54 -12.82 23.44
N SER A 102 4.87 -13.00 24.58
CA SER A 102 3.79 -13.97 24.77
C SER A 102 2.44 -13.26 24.88
N ASN A 103 1.54 -13.59 23.98
CA ASN A 103 0.14 -13.13 23.93
C ASN A 103 -0.84 -14.22 24.36
N ILE A 104 -0.35 -15.28 25.03
CA ILE A 104 -1.18 -16.37 25.58
C ILE A 104 -2.28 -15.84 26.51
N HIS A 105 -1.99 -14.78 27.27
CA HIS A 105 -2.95 -14.18 28.18
C HIS A 105 -4.20 -13.59 27.47
N GLU A 106 -4.03 -13.11 26.24
CA GLU A 106 -5.13 -12.57 25.42
C GLU A 106 -6.00 -13.70 24.85
N LEU A 107 -5.38 -14.85 24.52
CA LEU A 107 -6.09 -16.04 24.05
C LEU A 107 -6.85 -16.77 25.16
N MET A 108 -6.36 -16.68 26.40
CA MET A 108 -6.91 -17.39 27.57
C MET A 108 -8.05 -16.66 28.28
N THR A 109 -8.47 -15.48 27.78
CA THR A 109 -9.54 -14.68 28.40
C THR A 109 -10.87 -14.88 27.65
N PRO A 110 -11.75 -15.81 28.08
CA PRO A 110 -13.03 -16.03 27.41
C PRO A 110 -13.96 -14.82 27.54
N GLY A 111 -14.54 -14.38 26.43
CA GLY A 111 -15.68 -13.46 26.40
C GLY A 111 -15.42 -12.00 26.00
N LYS A 112 -14.17 -11.60 25.73
CA LYS A 112 -13.81 -10.24 25.23
C LYS A 112 -12.57 -10.25 24.32
N ILE A 113 -12.56 -11.06 23.27
CA ILE A 113 -11.52 -10.95 22.23
C ILE A 113 -11.88 -9.76 21.33
N SER A 114 -11.65 -8.55 21.82
CA SER A 114 -11.74 -7.34 20.98
C SER A 114 -10.37 -6.77 20.62
N GLN A 115 -9.34 -7.18 21.35
CA GLN A 115 -7.98 -6.73 21.15
C GLN A 115 -7.04 -7.94 21.17
N TYR A 116 -6.27 -8.09 20.09
CA TYR A 116 -5.19 -9.05 19.98
C TYR A 116 -3.95 -8.26 19.61
N HIS A 117 -3.01 -8.17 20.53
CA HIS A 117 -1.75 -7.49 20.33
C HIS A 117 -0.78 -8.41 19.61
N GLU A 118 -0.42 -8.04 18.39
CA GLU A 118 0.66 -8.68 17.66
C GLU A 118 1.68 -7.64 17.20
N ARG A 119 2.89 -7.73 17.77
CA ARG A 119 4.06 -6.94 17.38
C ARG A 119 4.99 -7.78 16.52
N VAL A 120 5.32 -7.27 15.33
CA VAL A 120 6.16 -7.96 14.34
C VAL A 120 7.40 -7.11 14.04
N ALA A 121 8.58 -7.74 14.12
CA ALA A 121 9.85 -7.15 13.73
C ALA A 121 10.19 -7.54 12.28
N TRP A 122 10.26 -6.55 11.41
CA TRP A 122 10.60 -6.67 10.00
C TRP A 122 12.06 -6.29 9.79
N VAL A 123 12.82 -7.20 9.20
CA VAL A 123 14.27 -7.04 9.04
C VAL A 123 14.71 -7.48 7.66
N ASP A 124 15.91 -7.06 7.25
CA ASP A 124 16.50 -7.62 6.04
C ASP A 124 16.66 -9.15 6.22
N PRO A 125 16.12 -9.98 5.30
CA PRO A 125 16.23 -11.43 5.37
C PRO A 125 17.69 -11.94 5.44
N SER A 126 18.65 -11.17 4.90
CA SER A 126 20.08 -11.49 4.89
C SER A 126 20.82 -11.08 6.17
N SER A 127 20.22 -10.25 7.03
CA SER A 127 20.89 -9.67 8.20
C SER A 127 21.45 -10.69 9.21
N GLY A 128 20.91 -11.92 9.21
CA GLY A 128 21.34 -13.02 10.07
C GLY A 128 22.43 -13.92 9.48
N ASP A 129 22.73 -13.83 8.19
CA ASP A 129 23.67 -14.71 7.52
C ASP A 129 25.01 -14.01 7.26
N ARG A 130 26.04 -14.43 8.00
CA ARG A 130 27.42 -13.92 7.88
C ARG A 130 28.02 -14.11 6.48
N TYR A 131 27.55 -15.09 5.72
CA TYR A 131 28.04 -15.38 4.36
C TYR A 131 27.31 -14.56 3.29
N SER A 132 26.15 -14.00 3.63
CA SER A 132 25.35 -13.16 2.72
C SER A 132 25.78 -11.69 2.71
N ARG A 133 26.57 -11.24 3.71
CA ARG A 133 27.00 -9.84 3.85
C ARG A 133 27.78 -9.31 2.63
N ASP A 134 28.52 -10.17 1.95
CA ASP A 134 29.37 -9.76 0.83
C ASP A 134 28.73 -10.06 -0.54
N GLN A 135 27.51 -10.61 -0.56
CA GLN A 135 26.81 -10.99 -1.78
C GLN A 135 25.58 -10.14 -2.02
N ASN A 136 25.58 -9.36 -3.09
CA ASN A 136 24.38 -8.70 -3.57
C ASN A 136 23.45 -9.74 -4.22
N ILE A 137 22.56 -10.33 -3.42
CA ILE A 137 21.61 -11.34 -3.89
C ILE A 137 20.53 -10.65 -4.72
N ALA A 138 20.70 -10.69 -6.04
CA ALA A 138 19.70 -10.26 -7.00
C ALA A 138 18.57 -11.30 -7.09
N LEU A 139 17.36 -10.92 -6.68
CA LEU A 139 16.17 -11.74 -6.84
C LEU A 139 15.63 -11.59 -8.25
N SER A 140 15.34 -12.70 -8.93
CA SER A 140 14.75 -12.70 -10.27
C SER A 140 13.45 -13.50 -10.30
N PHE A 141 12.45 -12.99 -11.02
CA PHE A 141 11.17 -13.66 -11.24
C PHE A 141 10.94 -13.86 -12.74
N ASP A 142 10.29 -14.96 -13.12
CA ASP A 142 9.67 -15.05 -14.44
C ASP A 142 8.53 -14.02 -14.56
N ALA A 143 8.45 -13.31 -15.69
CA ALA A 143 7.48 -12.24 -15.90
C ALA A 143 6.03 -12.69 -15.63
N LYS A 144 5.63 -13.87 -16.13
CA LYS A 144 4.27 -14.37 -15.94
C LYS A 144 4.05 -14.80 -14.50
N SER A 145 5.03 -15.47 -13.88
CA SER A 145 4.92 -15.84 -12.46
C SER A 145 4.75 -14.61 -11.56
N LEU A 146 5.49 -13.53 -11.82
CA LEU A 146 5.35 -12.29 -11.06
C LEU A 146 3.96 -11.66 -11.25
N ALA A 147 3.43 -11.65 -12.47
CA ALA A 147 2.07 -11.18 -12.73
C ALA A 147 1.02 -11.97 -11.94
N HIS A 148 1.15 -13.30 -11.86
CA HIS A 148 0.25 -14.14 -11.05
C HIS A 148 0.40 -13.90 -9.55
N ILE A 149 1.62 -13.63 -9.07
CA ILE A 149 1.86 -13.24 -7.67
C ILE A 149 1.14 -11.92 -7.35
N LEU A 150 1.28 -10.92 -8.22
CA LEU A 150 0.60 -9.62 -8.07
C LEU A 150 -0.92 -9.78 -8.17
N PHE A 151 -1.43 -10.64 -9.04
CA PHE A 151 -2.85 -10.95 -9.12
C PHE A 151 -3.38 -11.65 -7.85
N GLY A 152 -2.63 -12.59 -7.27
CA GLY A 152 -3.00 -13.21 -6.01
C GLY A 152 -3.02 -12.23 -4.83
N LEU A 153 -2.11 -11.26 -4.83
CA LEU A 153 -2.12 -10.13 -3.89
C LEU A 153 -3.36 -9.24 -4.10
N TYR A 154 -3.66 -8.91 -5.36
CA TYR A 154 -4.83 -8.14 -5.76
C TYR A 154 -6.13 -8.77 -5.24
N ASP A 155 -6.36 -10.04 -5.57
CA ASP A 155 -7.57 -10.78 -5.17
C ASP A 155 -7.78 -10.73 -3.64
N LYS A 156 -6.70 -10.96 -2.87
CA LYS A 156 -6.74 -10.90 -1.40
C LYS A 156 -6.92 -9.49 -0.84
N MET A 157 -6.28 -8.47 -1.44
CA MET A 157 -6.45 -7.07 -1.02
C MET A 157 -7.90 -6.60 -1.18
N PHE A 158 -8.59 -7.08 -2.21
CA PHE A 158 -9.92 -6.62 -2.60
C PHE A 158 -11.04 -7.64 -2.36
N ALA A 159 -10.77 -8.76 -1.68
CA ALA A 159 -11.76 -9.81 -1.40
C ALA A 159 -13.04 -9.27 -0.73
N ASN A 160 -12.93 -8.26 0.14
CA ASN A 160 -14.08 -7.63 0.80
C ASN A 160 -15.00 -6.87 -0.16
N ASN A 161 -14.49 -6.34 -1.28
CA ASN A 161 -15.30 -5.67 -2.29
C ASN A 161 -16.21 -6.67 -3.02
N ASN A 162 -15.76 -7.92 -3.19
CA ASN A 162 -16.54 -9.00 -3.78
C ASN A 162 -17.58 -9.55 -2.79
N ALA A 163 -17.27 -9.56 -1.49
CA ALA A 163 -18.18 -9.98 -0.42
C ALA A 163 -19.40 -9.06 -0.20
N LEU A 164 -19.35 -7.83 -0.74
CA LEU A 164 -20.47 -6.87 -0.73
C LEU A 164 -21.67 -7.39 -1.56
N VAL A 165 -21.44 -8.29 -2.51
CA VAL A 165 -22.50 -8.92 -3.32
C VAL A 165 -23.02 -10.24 -2.73
N GLU A 166 -22.20 -10.95 -1.94
CA GLU A 166 -22.61 -12.22 -1.31
C GLU A 166 -23.49 -12.05 -0.06
N THR A 167 -23.78 -10.84 0.39
CA THR A 167 -24.52 -10.60 1.65
C THR A 167 -26.04 -10.62 1.45
N LEU A 168 -26.59 -11.83 1.23
CA LEU A 168 -28.01 -12.16 1.49
C LEU A 168 -28.26 -12.49 2.99
N SER A 169 -27.22 -12.46 3.83
CA SER A 169 -27.27 -12.75 5.27
C SER A 169 -26.79 -11.55 6.10
N LEU A 170 -27.36 -11.37 7.29
CA LEU A 170 -26.94 -10.35 8.26
C LEU A 170 -25.43 -10.49 8.56
N PRO A 171 -24.59 -9.50 8.20
CA PRO A 171 -23.17 -9.58 8.46
C PRO A 171 -22.89 -9.51 9.96
N SER A 172 -21.95 -10.31 10.46
CA SER A 172 -21.49 -10.22 11.84
C SER A 172 -20.87 -8.84 12.10
N LEU A 173 -20.85 -8.38 13.36
CA LEU A 173 -20.21 -7.11 13.72
C LEU A 173 -18.72 -7.08 13.32
N ALA A 174 -18.04 -8.23 13.37
CA ALA A 174 -16.66 -8.37 12.90
C ALA A 174 -16.56 -8.14 11.38
N LYS A 175 -17.48 -8.70 10.59
CA LYS A 175 -17.55 -8.52 9.13
C LYS A 175 -17.90 -7.08 8.74
N ILE A 176 -18.77 -6.41 9.50
CA ILE A 176 -19.06 -4.98 9.30
C ILE A 176 -17.80 -4.14 9.56
N LYS A 177 -17.09 -4.39 10.67
CA LYS A 177 -15.84 -3.66 10.97
C LYS A 177 -14.77 -3.87 9.89
N SER A 178 -14.63 -5.09 9.35
CA SER A 178 -13.67 -5.35 8.26
C SER A 178 -14.09 -4.75 6.92
N MET A 179 -15.39 -4.56 6.66
CA MET A 179 -15.90 -3.87 5.47
C MET A 179 -15.65 -2.36 5.52
N VAL A 180 -15.64 -1.77 6.72
CA VAL A 180 -15.34 -0.33 6.92
C VAL A 180 -13.82 -0.06 6.92
N ALA A 181 -13.02 -1.07 7.25
CA ALA A 181 -11.55 -1.02 7.24
C ALA A 181 -10.97 -1.25 5.83
N VAL A 182 -11.35 -0.40 4.87
CA VAL A 182 -10.74 -0.40 3.52
C VAL A 182 -9.37 0.27 3.62
N HIS A 183 -8.31 -0.53 3.73
CA HIS A 183 -6.94 -0.02 3.80
C HIS A 183 -6.25 0.01 2.43
N TYR A 184 -6.66 -0.85 1.50
CA TYR A 184 -5.96 -1.06 0.24
C TYR A 184 -6.75 -0.49 -0.93
N HIS A 185 -6.05 0.21 -1.80
CA HIS A 185 -6.56 0.77 -3.05
C HIS A 185 -5.69 0.30 -4.23
N GLN A 186 -6.11 0.60 -5.46
CA GLN A 186 -5.37 0.19 -6.66
C GLN A 186 -3.92 0.69 -6.62
N GLU A 187 -3.70 1.89 -6.08
CA GLU A 187 -2.37 2.43 -5.83
C GLU A 187 -1.51 1.51 -4.96
N THR A 188 -2.06 0.89 -3.90
CA THR A 188 -1.29 0.03 -2.99
C THR A 188 -0.61 -1.11 -3.75
N LEU A 189 -1.35 -1.78 -4.63
CA LEU A 189 -0.81 -2.85 -5.46
C LEU A 189 0.26 -2.33 -6.42
N VAL A 190 -0.01 -1.21 -7.08
CA VAL A 190 0.92 -0.63 -8.05
C VAL A 190 2.19 -0.12 -7.38
N ALA A 191 2.08 0.47 -6.20
CA ALA A 191 3.22 0.90 -5.39
C ALA A 191 4.07 -0.30 -4.95
N LEU A 192 3.43 -1.43 -4.60
CA LEU A 192 4.14 -2.69 -4.34
C LEU A 192 4.84 -3.22 -5.59
N ALA A 193 4.19 -3.19 -6.75
CA ALA A 193 4.78 -3.60 -8.02
C ALA A 193 5.95 -2.69 -8.41
N HIS A 194 5.84 -1.38 -8.18
CA HIS A 194 6.92 -0.41 -8.39
C HIS A 194 8.09 -0.66 -7.46
N TRP A 195 7.80 -0.98 -6.19
CA TRP A 195 8.83 -1.38 -5.24
C TRP A 195 9.56 -2.64 -5.73
N ALA A 196 8.80 -3.66 -6.14
CA ALA A 196 9.35 -4.87 -6.73
C ALA A 196 10.20 -4.57 -7.98
N LYS A 197 9.78 -3.63 -8.84
CA LYS A 197 10.54 -3.17 -10.02
C LYS A 197 11.90 -2.58 -9.71
N ARG A 198 12.05 -1.94 -8.54
CA ARG A 198 13.33 -1.37 -8.10
C ARG A 198 14.29 -2.43 -7.55
N ARG A 199 13.75 -3.54 -7.03
CA ARG A 199 14.52 -4.53 -6.26
C ARG A 199 14.76 -5.83 -7.02
N CYS A 200 13.83 -6.23 -7.87
CA CYS A 200 13.79 -7.55 -8.48
C CYS A 200 14.00 -7.45 -9.99
N TYR A 201 14.71 -8.43 -10.53
CA TYR A 201 14.87 -8.63 -11.96
C TYR A 201 13.71 -9.45 -12.52
N VAL A 202 13.37 -9.19 -13.77
CA VAL A 202 12.41 -9.99 -14.53
C VAL A 202 13.17 -10.78 -15.58
N ASN A 203 12.97 -12.09 -15.60
CA ASN A 203 13.45 -13.01 -16.63
C ASN A 203 12.31 -13.34 -17.59
N ASN A 204 12.65 -13.77 -18.81
CA ASN A 204 11.69 -14.16 -19.85
C ASN A 204 10.62 -13.10 -20.17
N GLY A 205 11.00 -11.82 -20.11
CA GLY A 205 10.10 -10.70 -20.38
C GLY A 205 10.58 -9.41 -19.73
N ASP A 206 9.66 -8.47 -19.58
CA ASP A 206 9.87 -7.17 -18.97
C ASP A 206 8.67 -6.77 -18.09
N TRP A 207 8.74 -5.58 -17.51
CA TRP A 207 7.66 -5.04 -16.68
C TRP A 207 6.39 -4.72 -17.46
N ASP A 208 6.49 -4.47 -18.77
CA ASP A 208 5.33 -4.32 -19.65
C ASP A 208 4.59 -5.65 -19.82
N LEU A 209 5.30 -6.77 -19.96
CA LEU A 209 4.71 -8.11 -19.97
C LEU A 209 4.09 -8.47 -18.62
N VAL A 210 4.75 -8.13 -17.51
CA VAL A 210 4.19 -8.33 -16.15
C VAL A 210 2.87 -7.57 -16.01
N ALA A 211 2.86 -6.28 -16.36
CA ALA A 211 1.69 -5.43 -16.23
C ALA A 211 0.55 -5.81 -17.17
N SER A 212 0.84 -6.07 -18.45
CA SER A 212 -0.18 -6.52 -19.42
C SER A 212 -0.78 -7.88 -19.05
N THR A 213 0.04 -8.81 -18.55
CA THR A 213 -0.45 -10.10 -18.03
C THR A 213 -1.34 -9.88 -16.81
N LEU A 214 -0.93 -9.03 -15.86
CA LEU A 214 -1.73 -8.68 -14.68
C LEU A 214 -3.08 -8.07 -15.07
N LEU A 215 -3.07 -7.09 -15.98
CA LEU A 215 -4.29 -6.46 -16.50
C LEU A 215 -5.20 -7.49 -17.17
N GLY A 216 -4.63 -8.40 -17.96
CA GLY A 216 -5.38 -9.51 -18.55
C GLY A 216 -5.98 -10.45 -17.50
N LEU A 217 -5.29 -10.73 -16.39
CA LEU A 217 -5.85 -11.54 -15.30
C LEU A 217 -7.02 -10.83 -14.61
N ILE A 218 -6.89 -9.53 -14.33
CA ILE A 218 -7.96 -8.70 -13.74
C ILE A 218 -9.15 -8.59 -14.69
N GLU A 219 -8.90 -8.33 -15.97
CA GLU A 219 -9.93 -8.22 -17.00
C GLU A 219 -10.63 -9.56 -17.29
N ASN A 220 -10.03 -10.70 -16.96
CA ASN A 220 -10.69 -12.00 -17.15
C ASN A 220 -11.27 -12.58 -15.85
N ASP A 221 -11.16 -11.88 -14.72
CA ASP A 221 -11.72 -12.32 -13.45
C ASP A 221 -13.27 -12.26 -13.47
N PRO A 222 -13.97 -13.39 -13.31
CA PRO A 222 -15.43 -13.42 -13.27
C PRO A 222 -16.01 -12.89 -11.95
N ASN A 223 -15.21 -12.77 -10.89
CA ASN A 223 -15.70 -12.45 -9.55
C ASN A 223 -15.82 -10.94 -9.29
N GLN A 224 -15.42 -10.10 -10.25
CA GLN A 224 -15.29 -8.66 -10.03
C GLN A 224 -16.56 -7.88 -10.41
N VAL A 225 -17.27 -7.41 -9.38
CA VAL A 225 -18.55 -6.69 -9.51
C VAL A 225 -18.40 -5.27 -10.09
N PHE A 226 -17.27 -4.61 -9.81
CA PHE A 226 -16.98 -3.23 -10.21
C PHE A 226 -15.78 -3.14 -11.16
N LYS A 227 -15.70 -4.10 -12.07
CA LYS A 227 -14.58 -4.33 -12.97
C LYS A 227 -14.12 -3.07 -13.72
N ASN A 228 -15.05 -2.32 -14.31
CA ASN A 228 -14.70 -1.17 -15.15
C ASN A 228 -14.09 -0.01 -14.35
N ALA A 229 -14.66 0.34 -13.19
CA ALA A 229 -14.19 1.47 -12.38
C ALA A 229 -12.80 1.20 -11.76
N TYR A 230 -12.53 -0.04 -11.35
CA TYR A 230 -11.23 -0.39 -10.78
C TYR A 230 -10.15 -0.67 -11.84
N TYR A 231 -10.54 -1.10 -13.04
CA TYR A 231 -9.62 -1.33 -14.15
C TYR A 231 -9.00 -0.03 -14.67
N GLU A 232 -9.81 1.02 -14.82
CA GLU A 232 -9.32 2.33 -15.26
C GLU A 232 -8.34 2.93 -14.23
N ASP A 233 -8.67 2.79 -12.93
CA ASP A 233 -7.85 3.28 -11.82
C ASP A 233 -6.48 2.57 -11.74
N ILE A 234 -6.44 1.24 -11.89
CA ILE A 234 -5.16 0.52 -11.92
C ILE A 234 -4.32 0.88 -13.16
N CYS A 235 -4.95 1.08 -14.32
CA CYS A 235 -4.26 1.54 -15.53
C CYS A 235 -3.62 2.91 -15.33
N LEU A 236 -4.34 3.84 -14.68
CA LEU A 236 -3.85 5.16 -14.32
C LEU A 236 -2.63 5.05 -13.39
N HIS A 237 -2.73 4.28 -12.31
CA HIS A 237 -1.62 4.12 -11.38
C HIS A 237 -0.39 3.47 -12.04
N LEU A 238 -0.57 2.44 -12.88
CA LEU A 238 0.54 1.82 -13.62
C LEU A 238 1.28 2.83 -14.50
N HIS A 239 0.55 3.76 -15.12
CA HIS A 239 1.11 4.86 -15.89
C HIS A 239 1.87 5.86 -15.01
N LEU A 240 1.27 6.30 -13.91
CA LEU A 240 1.88 7.26 -12.97
C LEU A 240 3.19 6.73 -12.36
N TYR A 241 3.22 5.45 -12.00
CA TYR A 241 4.43 4.78 -11.50
C TYR A 241 5.41 4.35 -12.60
N ARG A 242 5.09 4.63 -13.88
CA ARG A 242 5.92 4.29 -15.06
C ARG A 242 6.25 2.80 -15.13
N ILE A 243 5.29 1.96 -14.76
CA ILE A 243 5.39 0.51 -14.91
C ILE A 243 4.96 0.11 -16.31
N HIS A 244 3.78 0.59 -16.72
CA HIS A 244 3.15 0.28 -18.00
C HIS A 244 2.21 1.42 -18.41
N THR A 245 2.05 1.65 -19.71
CA THR A 245 1.08 2.62 -20.24
C THR A 245 0.19 1.92 -21.25
N VAL A 246 -1.11 1.86 -20.96
CA VAL A 246 -2.14 1.31 -21.85
C VAL A 246 -2.40 2.24 -23.04
N ASP A 247 -2.93 1.69 -24.13
CA ASP A 247 -3.12 2.43 -25.39
C ASP A 247 -4.04 3.65 -25.25
N THR A 248 -5.01 3.61 -24.34
CA THR A 248 -5.91 4.74 -24.02
C THR A 248 -5.18 5.94 -23.42
N LEU A 249 -4.02 5.73 -22.79
CA LEU A 249 -3.18 6.77 -22.19
C LEU A 249 -1.96 7.12 -23.06
N LYS A 250 -1.71 6.39 -24.16
CA LYS A 250 -0.66 6.76 -25.12
C LYS A 250 -1.11 7.97 -25.94
N GLN A 251 -0.17 8.77 -26.43
CA GLN A 251 -0.42 9.97 -27.26
C GLN A 251 -1.31 9.70 -28.50
N SER A 252 -1.47 8.44 -28.89
CA SER A 252 -2.48 7.96 -29.84
C SER A 252 -3.93 8.06 -29.36
N TRP A 253 -4.23 8.63 -28.19
CA TRP A 253 -5.60 9.07 -27.84
C TRP A 253 -6.06 10.27 -28.69
N ARG A 254 -5.13 10.96 -29.38
CA ARG A 254 -5.41 12.14 -30.21
C ARG A 254 -6.08 11.97 -31.59
N PRO A 255 -6.54 10.81 -32.08
CA PRO A 255 -7.35 10.76 -33.29
C PRO A 255 -8.73 10.14 -33.03
N SER A 256 -9.64 10.90 -32.41
CA SER A 256 -11.11 10.73 -32.52
C SER A 256 -11.87 11.98 -32.06
N ILE A 257 -11.26 12.83 -31.24
CA ILE A 257 -11.76 14.18 -30.94
C ILE A 257 -11.35 15.14 -32.06
N GLU A 258 -11.74 14.81 -33.30
CA GLU A 258 -12.18 15.86 -34.24
C GLU A 258 -13.61 16.30 -33.88
N ALA A 259 -14.25 15.62 -32.92
CA ALA A 259 -15.49 16.03 -32.29
C ALA A 259 -15.23 17.11 -31.23
N ASP A 260 -15.54 18.34 -31.60
CA ASP A 260 -15.67 19.51 -30.74
C ASP A 260 -14.37 20.13 -30.20
N SER A 261 -13.86 21.04 -31.02
CA SER A 261 -13.14 22.27 -30.66
C SER A 261 -13.87 23.18 -29.64
N SER A 262 -14.71 22.63 -28.76
CA SER A 262 -15.56 23.34 -27.80
C SER A 262 -15.15 23.14 -26.33
N SER A 263 -14.20 22.26 -26.00
CA SER A 263 -13.70 22.16 -24.62
C SER A 263 -12.77 23.34 -24.29
N GLN A 264 -13.36 24.48 -23.93
CA GLN A 264 -12.69 25.70 -23.46
C GLN A 264 -11.84 25.51 -22.19
N ILE A 265 -11.70 24.29 -21.67
CA ILE A 265 -10.99 24.00 -20.42
C ILE A 265 -9.47 23.96 -20.66
N PHE A 266 -9.03 23.47 -21.82
CA PHE A 266 -7.60 23.27 -22.14
C PHE A 266 -7.13 24.09 -23.34
N TRP A 267 -7.86 25.14 -23.73
CA TRP A 267 -7.58 25.94 -24.93
C TRP A 267 -6.18 26.58 -24.95
N ASP A 268 -5.65 26.94 -23.77
CA ASP A 268 -4.31 27.52 -23.61
C ASP A 268 -3.17 26.47 -23.54
N TRP A 269 -3.49 25.18 -23.56
CA TRP A 269 -2.48 24.14 -23.37
C TRP A 269 -1.94 23.68 -24.72
N PRO A 270 -0.64 23.97 -25.04
CA PRO A 270 -0.06 23.60 -26.32
C PRO A 270 0.04 22.07 -26.50
N ASP A 271 0.13 21.35 -25.39
CA ASP A 271 0.07 19.89 -25.35
C ASP A 271 -0.67 19.46 -24.06
N VAL A 272 -1.89 18.95 -24.20
CA VAL A 272 -2.65 18.35 -23.11
C VAL A 272 -2.06 16.98 -22.78
N PRO A 273 -1.56 16.75 -21.55
CA PRO A 273 -1.03 15.45 -21.15
C PRO A 273 -2.15 14.41 -21.01
N PRO A 274 -1.83 13.11 -21.08
CA PRO A 274 -2.82 12.04 -20.94
C PRO A 274 -3.44 11.95 -19.53
N VAL A 275 -2.82 12.58 -18.53
CA VAL A 275 -3.33 12.65 -17.17
C VAL A 275 -3.31 14.09 -16.68
N VAL A 276 -4.45 14.56 -16.17
CA VAL A 276 -4.62 15.88 -15.56
C VAL A 276 -5.11 15.73 -14.12
N CYS A 277 -4.62 16.58 -13.21
CA CYS A 277 -5.06 16.61 -11.82
C CYS A 277 -6.02 17.78 -11.62
N VAL A 278 -7.24 17.50 -11.14
CA VAL A 278 -8.23 18.52 -10.79
C VAL A 278 -8.23 18.72 -9.28
N VAL A 279 -7.80 19.90 -8.84
CA VAL A 279 -7.81 20.27 -7.42
C VAL A 279 -9.06 21.09 -7.13
N ILE A 280 -9.98 20.52 -6.34
CA ILE A 280 -11.21 21.19 -5.92
C ILE A 280 -11.02 21.73 -4.51
N THR A 281 -11.17 23.05 -4.34
CA THR A 281 -11.17 23.67 -3.01
C THR A 281 -12.60 23.77 -2.50
N VAL A 282 -12.94 22.94 -1.51
CA VAL A 282 -14.26 22.97 -0.88
C VAL A 282 -14.16 23.75 0.44
N PRO A 283 -14.90 24.87 0.60
CA PRO A 283 -14.90 25.62 1.86
C PRO A 283 -15.39 24.76 3.03
N HIS A 284 -14.75 24.86 4.19
CA HIS A 284 -15.08 24.05 5.38
C HIS A 284 -16.56 24.11 5.77
N ARG A 285 -17.22 25.26 5.59
CA ARG A 285 -18.67 25.44 5.86
C ARG A 285 -19.56 24.45 5.09
N CYS A 286 -19.14 24.01 3.90
CA CYS A 286 -19.90 23.07 3.08
C CYS A 286 -19.93 21.66 3.70
N PHE A 287 -19.04 21.37 4.65
CA PHE A 287 -19.04 20.11 5.39
C PHE A 287 -19.86 20.15 6.69
N GLN A 288 -20.41 21.32 7.09
CA GLN A 288 -21.24 21.45 8.29
C GLN A 288 -22.37 20.41 8.41
N PRO A 289 -23.12 20.08 7.34
CA PRO A 289 -24.17 19.07 7.41
C PRO A 289 -23.68 17.68 7.88
N PHE A 290 -22.43 17.31 7.59
CA PHE A 290 -21.85 16.03 8.04
C PHE A 290 -21.47 16.03 9.53
N PHE A 291 -21.35 17.21 10.15
CA PHE A 291 -21.00 17.36 11.56
C PHE A 291 -22.22 17.64 12.46
N GLU A 292 -23.36 18.02 11.89
CA GLU A 292 -24.58 18.36 12.65
C GLU A 292 -25.36 17.10 13.09
N ASP A 293 -25.32 16.01 12.32
CA ASP A 293 -26.05 14.76 12.63
C ASP A 293 -25.47 13.91 13.78
N THR A 294 -24.22 14.15 14.20
CA THR A 294 -23.60 13.38 15.30
C THR A 294 -24.11 13.78 16.70
N ARG A 295 -24.92 14.84 16.82
CA ARG A 295 -25.49 15.28 18.10
C ARG A 295 -26.95 14.84 18.35
N ALA A 296 -27.63 14.27 17.35
CA ALA A 296 -29.05 13.92 17.47
C ALA A 296 -29.32 12.42 17.74
N GLY A 297 -28.33 11.53 17.60
CA GLY A 297 -28.51 10.08 17.76
C GLY A 297 -28.41 9.52 19.18
N GLY A 298 -28.41 10.37 20.22
CA GLY A 298 -28.23 9.96 21.61
C GLY A 298 -29.45 10.20 22.49
N ARG A 299 -30.59 9.58 22.17
CA ARG A 299 -31.71 9.32 23.11
C ARG A 299 -32.81 8.51 22.42
N ALA A 300 -32.78 7.19 22.65
CA ALA A 300 -33.95 6.34 22.86
C ALA A 300 -33.50 5.11 23.64
#